data_AF-A0A9E3IWR4-F1
#
_entry.id   AF-A0A9E3IWR4-F1
#
_cell.length_a   1.000
_cell.length_b   1.000
_cell.length_c   1.000
_cell.angle_alpha   90.00
_cell.angle_beta   90.00
_cell.angle_gamma   90.00
#
_symmetry.space_group_name_H-M   'P 1'
#
loop_
_entity.id
_entity.type
_entity.pdbx_description
1 polymer ?
#
loop_
_entity_poly.entity_id
_entity_poly.type
_entity_poly.pdbx_seq_one_letter_code
_entity_poly.pdbx_strand_id
1 'polypeptide(L)'
;MAAKFQSRRPGRFPARPARFAPRPAPAPRPAPNLPPAAVVDAVLRFHDVAVDQGGQRTLLRLSERRLHEPEVEAALGPDAARAGRVAILWNERESEIIRVLEAA
;
A
#
# COMPACT_ATOMS: atom_id res chain seq x y z
N MET A 1 62.94 59.47 -13.53
CA MET A 1 61.69 59.45 -12.73
C MET A 1 60.87 58.24 -13.17
N ALA A 2 60.78 57.19 -12.36
CA ALA A 2 60.14 55.92 -12.71
C ALA A 2 58.78 55.78 -12.00
N ALA A 3 57.69 55.70 -12.77
CA ALA A 3 56.34 55.52 -12.26
C ALA A 3 56.09 54.02 -11.97
N LYS A 4 55.75 53.72 -10.72
CA LYS A 4 55.50 52.36 -10.22
C LYS A 4 54.17 51.83 -10.76
N PHE A 5 54.23 50.73 -11.50
CA PHE A 5 53.08 49.98 -11.98
C PHE A 5 52.45 49.20 -10.79
N GLN A 6 51.25 49.59 -10.35
CA GLN A 6 50.52 48.87 -9.31
C GLN A 6 49.67 47.76 -9.95
N SER A 7 50.00 46.50 -9.64
CA SER A 7 49.21 45.34 -10.03
C SER A 7 47.92 45.29 -9.21
N ARG A 8 46.77 45.42 -9.89
CA ARG A 8 45.46 45.19 -9.28
C ARG A 8 45.28 43.70 -9.04
N ARG A 9 45.37 43.26 -7.79
CA ARG A 9 45.00 41.90 -7.38
C ARG A 9 43.51 41.68 -7.69
N PRO A 10 43.12 40.55 -8.31
CA PRO A 10 41.71 40.28 -8.55
C PRO A 10 41.00 40.04 -7.22
N GLY A 11 39.89 40.75 -7.01
CA GLY A 11 39.05 40.65 -5.84
C GLY A 11 38.54 39.21 -5.66
N ARG A 12 38.76 38.68 -4.46
CA ARG A 12 38.26 37.38 -4.03
C ARG A 12 36.76 37.52 -3.80
N PHE A 13 35.94 36.99 -4.71
CA PHE A 13 34.50 36.92 -4.51
C PHE A 13 34.18 36.04 -3.29
N PRO A 14 33.27 36.45 -2.38
CA PRO A 14 32.87 35.59 -1.28
C PRO A 14 32.15 34.35 -1.82
N ALA A 15 32.51 33.19 -1.28
CA ALA A 15 31.89 31.92 -1.64
C ALA A 15 30.36 32.00 -1.41
N ARG A 16 29.58 31.71 -2.45
CA ARG A 16 28.13 31.53 -2.35
C ARG A 16 27.84 30.47 -1.27
N PRO A 17 26.85 30.68 -0.37
CA PRO A 17 26.42 29.60 0.50
C PRO A 17 25.85 28.48 -0.38
N ALA A 18 26.35 27.27 -0.19
CA ALA A 18 25.85 26.07 -0.85
C ALA A 18 24.38 25.87 -0.48
N ARG A 19 23.47 26.42 -1.30
CA ARG A 19 22.04 26.15 -1.20
C ARG A 19 21.81 24.78 -1.81
N PHE A 20 21.22 23.88 -1.01
CA PHE A 20 20.75 22.54 -1.37
C PHE A 20 21.83 21.46 -1.47
N ALA A 21 22.19 20.88 -0.32
CA ALA A 21 22.54 19.47 -0.31
C ALA A 21 21.28 18.65 -0.63
N PRO A 22 21.30 17.71 -1.60
CA PRO A 22 20.15 16.87 -1.89
C PRO A 22 19.83 16.03 -0.65
N ARG A 23 18.60 16.13 -0.16
CA ARG A 23 18.10 15.25 0.90
C ARG A 23 18.16 13.82 0.39
N PRO A 24 18.78 12.86 1.12
CA PRO A 24 18.79 11.47 0.71
C PRO A 24 17.35 10.98 0.55
N ALA A 25 17.06 10.34 -0.58
CA ALA A 25 15.75 9.77 -0.84
C ALA A 25 15.42 8.72 0.23
N PRO A 26 14.17 8.68 0.73
CA PRO A 26 13.75 7.63 1.65
C PRO A 26 13.94 6.26 0.99
N ALA A 27 14.39 5.27 1.77
CA ALA A 27 14.56 3.92 1.29
C ALA A 27 13.24 3.38 0.69
N PRO A 28 13.30 2.55 -0.36
CA PRO A 28 12.12 1.92 -0.93
C PRO A 28 11.39 1.15 0.17
N ARG A 29 10.12 1.47 0.38
CA ARG A 29 9.26 0.73 1.31
C ARG A 29 8.97 -0.64 0.69
N PRO A 30 8.98 -1.73 1.48
CA PRO A 30 8.54 -3.02 0.99
C PRO A 30 7.11 -2.90 0.45
N ALA A 31 6.84 -3.60 -0.65
CA ALA A 31 5.50 -3.64 -1.21
C ALA A 31 4.52 -4.19 -0.15
N PRO A 32 3.30 -3.62 -0.03
CA PRO A 32 2.29 -4.18 0.84
C PRO A 32 2.03 -5.64 0.44
N ASN A 33 2.04 -6.55 1.41
CA ASN A 33 1.70 -7.94 1.18
C ASN A 33 0.20 -8.03 0.92
N LEU A 34 -0.21 -7.93 -0.35
CA LEU A 34 -1.60 -8.10 -0.73
C LEU A 34 -1.98 -9.58 -0.65
N PRO A 35 -3.25 -9.90 -0.31
CA PRO A 35 -3.73 -11.26 -0.41
C PRO A 35 -3.68 -11.74 -1.86
N PRO A 36 -3.48 -13.05 -2.09
CA PRO A 36 -3.50 -13.62 -3.42
C PRO A 36 -4.87 -13.39 -4.06
N ALA A 37 -4.92 -13.25 -5.38
CA ALA A 37 -6.18 -13.03 -6.11
C ALA A 37 -7.21 -14.14 -5.83
N ALA A 38 -6.76 -15.39 -5.66
CA ALA A 38 -7.62 -16.52 -5.32
C ALA A 38 -8.36 -16.33 -3.98
N VAL A 39 -7.72 -15.70 -2.99
CA VAL A 39 -8.37 -15.41 -1.70
C VAL A 39 -9.46 -14.36 -1.86
N VAL A 40 -9.19 -13.29 -2.63
CA VAL A 40 -10.18 -12.24 -2.90
C VAL A 40 -11.39 -12.81 -3.64
N ASP A 41 -11.15 -13.61 -4.69
CA ASP A 41 -12.19 -14.29 -5.46
C ASP A 41 -13.03 -15.22 -4.58
N ALA A 42 -12.37 -16.03 -3.74
CA ALA A 42 -13.05 -16.93 -2.82
C ALA A 42 -13.92 -16.19 -1.81
N VAL A 43 -13.46 -15.06 -1.25
CA VAL A 43 -14.29 -14.24 -0.35
C VAL A 43 -15.50 -13.68 -1.09
N LEU A 44 -15.33 -13.12 -2.29
CA LEU A 44 -16.46 -12.60 -3.06
C LEU A 44 -17.49 -13.69 -3.39
N ARG A 45 -17.01 -14.88 -3.77
CA ARG A 45 -17.86 -15.98 -4.22
C ARG A 45 -18.51 -16.76 -3.09
N PHE A 46 -17.81 -16.96 -1.97
CA PHE A 46 -18.22 -17.90 -0.93
C PHE A 46 -18.48 -17.27 0.43
N HIS A 47 -18.43 -15.93 0.57
CA HIS A 47 -18.73 -15.27 1.84
C HIS A 47 -20.09 -15.74 2.38
N ASP A 48 -20.11 -16.06 3.66
CA ASP A 48 -21.31 -16.36 4.41
C ASP A 48 -21.55 -15.30 5.51
N VAL A 49 -20.57 -14.42 5.73
CA VAL A 49 -20.68 -13.29 6.65
C VAL A 49 -20.71 -11.99 5.86
N ALA A 50 -21.82 -11.27 6.01
CA ALA A 50 -22.01 -9.91 5.50
C ALA A 50 -22.40 -8.99 6.67
N VAL A 51 -21.62 -7.93 6.89
CA VAL A 51 -21.88 -6.96 7.96
C VAL A 51 -22.07 -5.57 7.36
N ASP A 52 -23.28 -5.04 7.47
CA ASP A 52 -23.59 -3.67 7.05
C ASP A 52 -22.74 -2.66 7.83
N GLN A 53 -22.03 -1.79 7.10
CA GLN A 53 -21.22 -0.70 7.64
C GLN A 53 -21.92 0.65 7.50
N GLY A 54 -23.16 0.67 6.99
CA GLY A 54 -23.91 1.85 6.62
C GLY A 54 -23.44 2.47 5.31
N GLY A 55 -24.24 3.38 4.76
CA GLY A 55 -23.88 4.12 3.55
C GLY A 55 -23.67 3.24 2.32
N GLN A 56 -24.42 2.14 2.21
CA GLN A 56 -24.33 1.16 1.11
C GLN A 56 -22.97 0.47 1.03
N ARG A 57 -22.36 0.21 2.19
CA ARG A 57 -21.10 -0.50 2.30
C ARG A 57 -21.29 -1.74 3.15
N THR A 58 -20.80 -2.87 2.66
CA THR A 58 -20.90 -4.14 3.36
C THR A 58 -19.52 -4.73 3.54
N LEU A 59 -19.23 -5.24 4.72
CA LEU A 59 -18.03 -6.00 4.99
C LEU A 59 -18.30 -7.49 4.75
N LEU A 60 -17.65 -8.07 3.74
CA LEU A 60 -17.77 -9.48 3.35
C LEU A 60 -16.58 -10.27 3.89
N ARG A 61 -16.83 -11.44 4.48
CA ARG A 61 -15.78 -12.38 4.92
C ARG A 61 -16.28 -13.81 4.96
N LEU A 62 -15.34 -14.75 5.06
CA LEU A 62 -15.64 -16.15 5.33
C LEU A 62 -15.67 -16.37 6.85
N SER A 63 -16.68 -17.09 7.34
CA SER A 63 -16.66 -17.63 8.69
C SER A 63 -15.69 -18.79 8.80
N GLU A 64 -15.26 -19.10 10.03
CA GLU A 64 -14.42 -20.27 10.31
C GLU A 64 -15.07 -21.57 9.81
N ARG A 65 -16.39 -21.71 9.98
CA ARG A 65 -17.15 -22.85 9.46
C ARG A 65 -17.06 -22.95 7.94
N ARG A 66 -17.21 -21.82 7.24
CA ARG A 66 -17.23 -21.77 5.77
C ARG A 66 -15.88 -22.12 5.15
N LEU A 67 -14.77 -21.80 5.84
CA LEU A 67 -13.42 -22.15 5.40
C LEU A 67 -13.19 -23.66 5.32
N HIS A 68 -13.92 -24.46 6.09
CA HIS A 68 -13.82 -25.92 6.13
C HIS A 68 -14.78 -26.65 5.20
N GLU A 69 -15.56 -25.90 4.40
CA GLU A 69 -16.40 -26.54 3.41
C GLU A 69 -15.57 -27.02 2.21
N PRO A 70 -15.81 -28.25 1.68
CA PRO A 70 -14.94 -28.86 0.68
C PRO A 70 -14.72 -28.00 -0.58
N GLU A 71 -15.75 -27.27 -1.02
CA GLU A 71 -15.66 -26.38 -2.18
C GLU A 71 -14.77 -25.15 -1.93
N VAL A 72 -14.77 -24.65 -0.70
CA VAL A 72 -13.98 -23.48 -0.27
C VAL A 72 -12.53 -23.90 -0.04
N GLU A 73 -12.30 -25.04 0.60
CA GLU A 73 -10.96 -25.62 0.75
C GLU A 73 -10.32 -25.94 -0.60
N ALA A 74 -11.08 -26.49 -1.55
CA ALA A 74 -10.60 -26.76 -2.90
C ALA A 74 -10.22 -25.48 -3.66
N ALA A 75 -10.96 -24.38 -3.46
CA ALA A 75 -10.67 -23.09 -4.09
C ALA A 75 -9.47 -22.36 -3.48
N LEU A 76 -9.30 -22.45 -2.16
CA LEU A 76 -8.27 -21.72 -1.42
C LEU A 76 -6.95 -22.49 -1.31
N GLY A 77 -7.01 -23.83 -1.25
CA GLY A 77 -5.86 -24.70 -1.04
C GLY A 77 -4.97 -24.24 0.13
N PRO A 78 -3.69 -23.93 -0.10
CA PRO A 78 -2.77 -23.52 0.96
C PRO A 78 -3.11 -22.16 1.59
N ASP A 79 -3.93 -21.34 0.94
CA ASP A 79 -4.26 -19.99 1.40
C ASP A 79 -5.48 -19.96 2.35
N ALA A 80 -6.07 -21.10 2.71
CA ALA A 80 -7.28 -21.17 3.55
C ALA A 80 -7.13 -20.44 4.90
N ALA A 81 -6.00 -20.62 5.57
CA ALA A 81 -5.70 -19.94 6.84
C ALA A 81 -5.55 -18.41 6.67
N ARG A 82 -5.07 -17.97 5.51
CA ARG A 82 -4.97 -16.53 5.19
C ARG A 82 -6.34 -15.94 4.88
N ALA A 83 -7.19 -16.68 4.16
CA ALA A 83 -8.55 -16.25 3.81
C ALA A 83 -9.42 -15.97 5.03
N GLY A 84 -9.27 -16.73 6.12
CA GLY A 84 -9.99 -16.46 7.38
C GLY A 84 -9.64 -15.12 8.06
N ARG A 85 -8.53 -14.49 7.64
CA ARG A 85 -8.10 -13.16 8.11
C ARG A 85 -8.45 -12.05 7.13
N VAL A 86 -8.99 -12.38 5.96
CA VAL A 86 -9.31 -11.41 4.92
C VAL A 86 -10.78 -11.01 4.99
N ALA A 87 -11.03 -9.71 4.85
CA ALA A 87 -12.35 -9.14 4.67
C ALA A 87 -12.35 -8.14 3.51
N ILE A 88 -13.45 -8.08 2.77
CA ILE A 88 -13.62 -7.15 1.65
C ILE A 88 -14.67 -6.12 2.05
N LEU A 89 -14.28 -4.85 1.99
CA LEU A 89 -15.24 -3.75 2.04
C LEU A 89 -15.80 -3.52 0.64
N TRP A 90 -17.08 -3.82 0.49
CA TRP A 90 -17.81 -3.79 -0.77
C TRP A 90 -18.70 -2.56 -0.87
N ASN A 91 -18.79 -1.98 -2.07
CA ASN A 91 -19.75 -0.93 -2.42
C ASN A 91 -20.99 -1.57 -3.06
N GLU A 92 -22.11 -1.54 -2.36
CA GLU A 92 -23.37 -2.10 -2.87
C GLU A 92 -23.94 -1.30 -4.05
N ARG A 93 -23.69 0.02 -4.09
CA ARG A 93 -24.23 0.88 -5.16
C ARG A 93 -23.51 0.65 -6.47
N GLU A 94 -22.18 0.58 -6.42
CA GLU A 94 -21.33 0.52 -7.62
C GLU A 94 -20.94 -0.92 -7.98
N SER A 95 -21.20 -1.88 -7.09
CA SER A 95 -20.76 -3.27 -7.23
C SER A 95 -19.23 -3.37 -7.37
N GLU A 96 -18.50 -2.68 -6.49
CA GLU A 96 -17.05 -2.57 -6.53
C GLU A 96 -16.40 -2.86 -5.17
N ILE A 97 -15.16 -3.36 -5.23
CA ILE A 97 -14.30 -3.50 -4.05
C ILE A 97 -13.78 -2.11 -3.67
N ILE A 98 -14.18 -1.60 -2.51
CA ILE A 98 -13.60 -0.38 -1.94
C ILE A 98 -12.22 -0.67 -1.39
N ARG A 99 -12.10 -1.76 -0.62
CA ARG A 99 -10.85 -2.12 0.05
C ARG A 99 -10.80 -3.59 0.43
N VAL A 100 -9.61 -4.17 0.35
CA VAL A 100 -9.30 -5.47 0.95
C VAL A 100 -8.56 -5.23 2.28
N LEU A 101 -9.03 -5.89 3.32
CA LEU A 101 -8.49 -5.81 4.69
C LEU A 101 -7.96 -7.19 5.07
N GLU A 102 -6.83 -7.23 5.76
CA GLU A 102 -6.23 -8.46 6.29
C GLU A 102 -5.85 -8.21 7.76
N ALA A 103 -6.29 -9.08 8.66
CA ALA A 103 -5.89 -9.06 10.06
C ALA A 103 -4.46 -9.58 10.23
N ALA A 104 -3.70 -8.97 11.15
CA ALA A 104 -2.32 -9.33 11.46
C ALA A 104 -2.21 -10.74 12.06
#